data_AF-A0AAJ2IJM7-F1
#
_entry.id   AF-A0AAJ2IJM7-F1
#
_cell.length_a   1.000
_cell.length_b   1.000
_cell.length_c   1.000
_cell.angle_alpha   90.00
_cell.angle_beta   90.00
_cell.angle_gamma   90.00
#
_symmetry.space_group_name_H-M   'P 1'
#
loop_
_entity.id
_entity.type
_entity.pdbx_description
1 polymer ?
#
loop_
_entity_poly.entity_id
_entity_poly.type
_entity_poly.pdbx_seq_one_letter_code
_entity_poly.pdbx_strand_id
1 'polypeptide(L)'
;MDLINKELQIQLPDSEATAIGLHFVNAKLESSSHQRDQSITKLMNNFEKIVQRIVGGKINRDTFTYSRFLTHLNYFSERVYEGNLFPDEDKEELYQTLAVKMTKEVAIIRAFEIFISKEYGLDITKQEKIYLLVHLHRIVEEQEREREKSI
;
A
#
# COMPACT_ATOMS: atom_id res chain seq x y z
N MET A 1 12.23 -10.80 34.89
CA MET A 1 13.21 -10.01 35.66
C MET A 1 14.35 -10.85 36.20
N ASP A 2 14.12 -12.14 36.48
CA ASP A 2 15.19 -13.05 36.91
C ASP A 2 16.33 -13.24 35.91
N LEU A 3 16.08 -13.08 34.61
CA LEU A 3 17.13 -13.24 33.59
C LEU A 3 18.14 -12.08 33.59
N ILE A 4 17.66 -10.82 33.67
CA ILE A 4 18.49 -9.61 33.65
C ILE A 4 19.27 -9.46 34.96
N ASN A 5 18.62 -9.71 36.11
CA ASN A 5 19.27 -9.65 37.42
C ASN A 5 20.37 -10.71 37.59
N LYS A 6 20.25 -11.85 36.89
CA LYS A 6 21.20 -12.96 36.95
C LYS A 6 22.38 -12.77 35.98
N GLU A 7 22.17 -12.11 34.85
CA GLU A 7 23.21 -11.71 33.89
C GLU A 7 24.04 -10.51 34.38
N LEU A 8 23.38 -9.49 34.94
CA LEU A 8 24.04 -8.24 35.33
C LEU A 8 24.45 -8.18 36.82
N GLN A 9 24.06 -9.18 37.62
CA GLN A 9 24.29 -9.24 39.08
C GLN A 9 23.80 -8.00 39.86
N ILE A 10 22.75 -7.34 39.39
CA ILE A 10 22.13 -6.20 40.04
C ILE A 10 20.66 -6.52 40.34
N GLN A 11 20.18 -6.14 41.54
CA GLN A 11 18.76 -6.11 41.83
C GLN A 11 18.20 -4.76 41.35
N LEU A 12 17.61 -4.76 40.16
CA LEU A 12 16.89 -3.61 39.65
C LEU A 12 15.66 -3.33 40.53
N PRO A 13 15.50 -2.09 41.04
CA PRO A 13 14.26 -1.66 41.68
C PRO A 13 13.06 -1.80 40.73
N ASP A 14 11.87 -2.06 41.27
CA ASP A 14 10.65 -2.25 40.47
C ASP A 14 10.33 -1.05 39.54
N SER A 15 10.77 0.16 39.90
CA SER A 15 10.66 1.36 39.08
C SER A 15 11.54 1.31 37.83
N GLU A 16 12.80 0.86 37.95
CA GLU A 16 13.73 0.72 36.82
C GLU A 16 13.35 -0.47 35.93
N ALA A 17 12.88 -1.55 36.55
CA ALA A 17 12.28 -2.70 35.89
C ALA A 17 11.12 -2.31 34.96
N THR A 18 10.21 -1.48 35.45
CA THR A 18 9.07 -0.96 34.69
C THR A 18 9.53 -0.02 33.58
N ALA A 19 10.50 0.86 33.85
CA ALA A 19 11.06 1.77 32.86
C ALA A 19 11.73 1.03 31.68
N ILE A 20 12.53 0.00 31.97
CA ILE A 20 13.17 -0.85 30.96
C ILE A 20 12.11 -1.59 30.13
N GLY A 21 11.09 -2.15 30.79
CA GLY A 21 9.97 -2.81 30.11
C GLY A 21 9.24 -1.87 29.14
N LEU A 22 8.96 -0.63 29.56
CA LEU A 22 8.32 0.37 28.73
C LEU A 22 9.20 0.78 27.53
N HIS A 23 10.49 1.00 27.73
CA HIS A 23 11.42 1.30 26.64
C HIS A 23 11.52 0.15 25.63
N PHE A 24 11.51 -1.10 26.08
CA PHE A 24 11.53 -2.26 25.20
C PHE A 24 10.24 -2.39 24.38
N VAL A 25 9.07 -2.18 25.00
CA VAL A 25 7.78 -2.14 24.30
C VAL A 25 7.76 -1.02 23.26
N ASN A 26 8.19 0.19 23.64
CA ASN A 26 8.24 1.33 22.73
C ASN A 26 9.20 1.08 21.55
N ALA A 27 10.40 0.56 21.80
CA ALA A 27 11.36 0.23 20.75
C ALA A 27 10.82 -0.84 19.79
N LYS A 28 10.09 -1.85 20.31
CA LYS A 28 9.43 -2.86 19.48
C LYS A 28 8.33 -2.25 18.62
N LEU A 29 7.45 -1.41 19.20
CA LEU A 29 6.40 -0.71 18.48
C LEU A 29 6.98 0.17 17.37
N GLU A 30 8.02 0.93 17.69
CA GLU A 30 8.74 1.77 16.73
C GLU A 30 9.33 0.92 15.60
N SER A 31 10.01 -0.19 15.91
CA SER A 31 10.56 -1.09 14.89
C SER A 31 9.49 -1.67 13.97
N SER A 32 8.34 -2.09 14.52
CA SER A 32 7.22 -2.62 13.72
C SER A 32 6.58 -1.55 12.86
N SER A 33 6.47 -0.31 13.36
CA SER A 33 5.95 0.83 12.59
C SER A 33 6.88 1.15 11.42
N HIS A 34 8.19 1.19 11.66
CA HIS A 34 9.17 1.42 10.60
C HIS A 34 9.13 0.34 9.51
N GLN A 35 9.00 -0.94 9.89
CA GLN A 35 8.87 -2.05 8.93
C GLN A 35 7.59 -1.94 8.10
N ARG A 36 6.48 -1.56 8.74
CA ARG A 36 5.20 -1.30 8.08
C ARG A 36 5.33 -0.17 7.05
N ASP A 37 5.86 0.98 7.46
CA ASP A 37 5.96 2.16 6.60
C ASP A 37 6.89 1.93 5.40
N GLN A 38 7.98 1.18 5.60
CA GLN A 38 8.87 0.75 4.51
C GLN A 38 8.15 -0.18 3.52
N SER A 39 7.35 -1.12 4.03
CA SER A 39 6.61 -2.07 3.19
C SER A 39 5.53 -1.39 2.37
N ILE A 40 4.77 -0.48 2.99
CA ILE A 40 3.77 0.36 2.33
C ILE A 40 4.44 1.22 1.25
N THR A 41 5.53 1.90 1.59
CA THR A 41 6.28 2.74 0.64
C THR A 41 6.81 1.93 -0.54
N LYS A 42 7.32 0.70 -0.31
CA LYS A 42 7.77 -0.20 -1.38
C LYS A 42 6.63 -0.57 -2.32
N LEU A 43 5.46 -0.92 -1.77
CA LEU A 43 4.29 -1.26 -2.56
C LEU A 43 3.83 -0.07 -3.41
N MET A 44 3.70 1.11 -2.80
CA MET A 44 3.26 2.32 -3.49
C MET A 44 4.20 2.70 -4.64
N ASN A 45 5.51 2.63 -4.42
CA ASN A 45 6.52 2.89 -5.45
C ASN A 45 6.48 1.86 -6.59
N ASN A 46 6.19 0.59 -6.30
CA ASN A 46 6.04 -0.43 -7.35
C ASN A 46 4.77 -0.22 -8.17
N PHE A 47 3.66 0.16 -7.52
CA PHE A 47 2.44 0.54 -8.23
C PHE A 47 2.70 1.67 -9.22
N GLU A 48 3.35 2.74 -8.76
CA GLU A 48 3.66 3.90 -9.60
C GLU A 48 4.53 3.52 -10.81
N LYS A 49 5.53 2.64 -10.61
CA LYS A 49 6.36 2.11 -11.71
C LYS A 49 5.53 1.32 -12.73
N ILE A 50 4.54 0.55 -12.28
CA ILE A 50 3.64 -0.19 -13.19
C ILE A 50 2.81 0.79 -14.01
N VAL A 51 2.22 1.80 -13.37
CA VAL A 51 1.45 2.86 -14.05
C VAL A 51 2.32 3.54 -15.10
N GLN A 52 3.52 4.01 -14.74
CA GLN A 52 4.43 4.71 -15.65
C GLN A 52 4.85 3.85 -16.84
N ARG A 53 5.04 2.53 -16.65
CA ARG A 53 5.38 1.61 -17.75
C ARG A 53 4.25 1.41 -18.74
N ILE A 54 3.00 1.31 -18.26
CA ILE A 54 1.85 1.02 -19.12
C ILE A 54 1.30 2.29 -19.77
N VAL A 55 1.20 3.36 -18.99
CA VAL A 55 0.67 4.65 -19.47
C VAL A 55 1.73 5.41 -20.25
N GLY A 56 3.01 5.22 -19.94
CA GLY A 56 4.12 6.01 -20.48
C GLY A 56 4.22 7.39 -19.83
N GLY A 57 5.45 7.90 -19.68
CA GLY A 57 5.71 9.21 -19.08
C GLY A 57 5.83 9.19 -17.56
N LYS A 58 6.09 10.37 -16.98
CA LYS A 58 6.17 10.57 -15.52
C LYS A 58 4.83 11.09 -15.04
N ILE A 59 4.33 10.51 -13.95
CA ILE A 59 3.13 11.00 -13.28
C ILE A 59 3.47 12.35 -12.63
N ASN A 60 2.68 13.37 -12.93
CA ASN A 60 2.78 14.66 -12.26
C ASN A 60 2.32 14.51 -10.80
N ARG A 61 3.26 14.61 -9.86
CA ARG A 61 3.00 14.40 -8.42
C ARG A 61 2.45 15.65 -7.72
N ASP A 62 2.46 16.79 -8.39
CA ASP A 62 2.03 18.08 -7.81
C ASP A 62 0.53 18.35 -8.03
N THR A 63 -0.21 17.38 -8.56
CA THR A 63 -1.64 17.53 -8.84
C THR A 63 -2.50 17.05 -7.66
N PHE A 64 -3.66 17.68 -7.49
CA PHE A 64 -4.64 17.25 -6.50
C PHE A 64 -5.16 15.83 -6.78
N THR A 65 -5.26 15.46 -8.06
CA THR A 65 -5.60 14.09 -8.48
C THR A 65 -4.61 13.08 -7.94
N TYR A 66 -3.30 13.36 -8.08
CA TYR A 66 -2.25 12.51 -7.56
C TYR A 66 -2.31 12.40 -6.04
N SER A 67 -2.49 13.52 -5.32
CA SER A 67 -2.62 13.52 -3.86
C SER A 67 -3.77 12.63 -3.37
N ARG A 68 -4.96 12.72 -4.00
CA ARG A 68 -6.07 11.81 -3.70
C ARG A 68 -5.71 10.37 -4.01
N PHE A 69 -5.18 10.11 -5.20
CA PHE A 69 -4.79 8.76 -5.61
C PHE A 69 -3.80 8.14 -4.61
N LEU A 70 -2.78 8.90 -4.19
CA LEU A 70 -1.78 8.49 -3.22
C LEU A 70 -2.40 8.11 -1.87
N THR A 71 -3.39 8.88 -1.42
CA THR A 71 -4.12 8.60 -0.17
C THR A 71 -4.87 7.27 -0.26
N HIS A 72 -5.57 7.03 -1.37
CA HIS A 72 -6.30 5.79 -1.59
C HIS A 72 -5.37 4.59 -1.76
N LEU A 73 -4.26 4.77 -2.47
CA LEU A 73 -3.23 3.75 -2.59
C LEU A 73 -2.58 3.45 -1.23
N ASN A 74 -2.37 4.45 -0.37
CA ASN A 74 -1.88 4.24 0.99
C ASN A 74 -2.84 3.35 1.79
N TYR A 75 -4.14 3.67 1.83
CA TYR A 75 -5.13 2.83 2.52
C TYR A 75 -5.21 1.41 1.97
N PHE A 76 -5.10 1.25 0.65
CA PHE A 76 -5.01 -0.07 0.04
C PHE A 76 -3.75 -0.82 0.50
N SER A 77 -2.61 -0.14 0.53
CA SER A 77 -1.32 -0.72 0.95
C SER A 77 -1.33 -1.16 2.40
N GLU A 78 -2.00 -0.40 3.27
CA GLU A 78 -2.23 -0.77 4.67
C GLU A 78 -3.01 -2.09 4.78
N ARG A 79 -4.11 -2.22 4.01
CA ARG A 79 -4.90 -3.47 3.98
C ARG A 79 -4.09 -4.66 3.46
N VAL A 80 -3.26 -4.47 2.42
CA VAL A 80 -2.37 -5.52 1.92
C VAL A 80 -1.37 -5.93 2.98
N TYR A 81 -0.73 -4.96 3.66
CA TYR A 81 0.25 -5.25 4.71
C TYR A 81 -0.38 -5.99 5.90
N GLU A 82 -1.60 -5.61 6.28
CA GLU A 82 -2.35 -6.22 7.38
C GLU A 82 -3.04 -7.55 6.99
N GLY A 83 -3.06 -7.90 5.69
CA GLY A 83 -3.80 -9.05 5.18
C GLY A 83 -5.33 -8.91 5.31
N ASN A 84 -5.83 -7.68 5.47
CA ASN A 84 -7.23 -7.36 5.74
C ASN A 84 -7.90 -6.68 4.53
N LEU A 85 -7.90 -7.40 3.40
CA LEU A 85 -8.51 -6.94 2.14
C LEU A 85 -10.04 -6.86 2.27
N PHE A 86 -10.66 -5.98 1.48
CA PHE A 86 -12.12 -5.97 1.36
C PHE A 86 -12.64 -7.35 0.93
N PRO A 87 -13.79 -7.80 1.49
CA PRO A 87 -14.35 -9.10 1.17
C PRO A 87 -14.66 -9.23 -0.33
N ASP A 88 -14.61 -10.45 -0.84
CA ASP A 88 -15.04 -10.71 -2.22
C ASP A 88 -16.57 -10.75 -2.26
N GLU A 89 -17.18 -9.58 -2.43
CA GLU A 89 -18.61 -9.44 -2.71
C GLU A 89 -18.91 -9.77 -4.18
N ASP A 90 -20.13 -10.22 -4.48
CA ASP A 90 -20.58 -10.39 -5.87
C ASP A 90 -20.70 -9.03 -6.58
N LYS A 91 -19.60 -8.63 -7.22
CA LYS A 91 -19.45 -7.39 -8.00
C LYS A 91 -19.04 -7.68 -9.44
N GLU A 92 -19.26 -8.90 -9.93
CA GLU A 92 -18.77 -9.33 -11.25
C GLU A 92 -19.27 -8.41 -12.36
N GLU A 93 -20.58 -8.15 -12.40
CA GLU A 93 -21.20 -7.29 -13.42
C GLU A 93 -20.61 -5.86 -13.44
N LEU A 94 -20.40 -5.29 -12.24
CA LEU A 94 -19.82 -3.95 -12.10
C LEU A 94 -18.36 -3.94 -12.56
N TYR A 95 -17.56 -4.94 -12.14
CA TYR A 95 -16.17 -5.04 -12.56
C TYR A 95 -16.05 -5.19 -14.08
N GLN A 96 -16.84 -6.08 -14.70
CA GLN A 96 -16.84 -6.27 -16.15
C GLN A 96 -17.24 -5.00 -16.90
N THR A 97 -18.25 -4.28 -16.41
CA THR A 97 -18.68 -3.00 -17.00
C THR A 97 -17.56 -1.96 -16.99
N LEU A 98 -16.84 -1.85 -15.88
CA LEU A 98 -15.67 -0.96 -15.79
C LEU A 98 -14.52 -1.45 -16.65
N ALA A 99 -14.30 -2.76 -16.70
CA ALA A 99 -13.17 -3.36 -17.40
C ALA A 99 -13.22 -3.17 -18.92
N VAL A 100 -14.42 -3.15 -19.50
CA VAL A 100 -14.64 -2.83 -20.91
C VAL A 100 -14.27 -1.39 -21.23
N LYS A 101 -14.52 -0.45 -20.31
CA LYS A 101 -14.29 0.99 -20.51
C LYS A 101 -12.86 1.43 -20.17
N MET A 102 -12.27 0.81 -19.15
CA MET A 102 -11.00 1.23 -18.52
C MET A 102 -9.88 0.22 -18.80
N THR A 103 -9.62 -0.04 -20.08
CA THR A 103 -8.73 -1.14 -20.51
C THR A 103 -7.27 -0.96 -20.06
N LYS A 104 -6.76 0.27 -20.05
CA LYS A 104 -5.40 0.59 -19.57
C LYS A 104 -5.28 0.43 -18.06
N GLU A 105 -6.29 0.89 -17.33
CA GLU A 105 -6.38 0.75 -15.88
C GLU A 105 -6.46 -0.72 -15.50
N VAL A 106 -7.27 -1.52 -16.20
CA VAL A 106 -7.33 -2.97 -15.98
C VAL A 106 -5.97 -3.63 -16.21
N ALA A 107 -5.24 -3.23 -17.25
CA ALA A 107 -3.89 -3.76 -17.50
C ALA A 107 -2.94 -3.45 -16.32
N ILE A 108 -3.01 -2.24 -15.77
CA ILE A 108 -2.25 -1.83 -14.57
C ILE A 108 -2.65 -2.67 -13.36
N ILE A 109 -3.95 -2.82 -13.09
CA ILE A 109 -4.45 -3.60 -11.96
C ILE A 109 -4.04 -5.06 -12.07
N ARG A 110 -4.10 -5.67 -13.26
CA ARG A 110 -3.64 -7.06 -13.49
C ARG A 110 -2.14 -7.21 -13.25
N ALA A 111 -1.32 -6.29 -13.76
CA ALA A 111 0.12 -6.32 -13.51
C ALA A 111 0.44 -6.18 -12.02
N PHE A 112 -0.32 -5.35 -11.32
CA PHE A 112 -0.15 -5.13 -9.89
C PHE A 112 -0.66 -6.30 -9.04
N GLU A 113 -1.75 -6.94 -9.41
CA GLU A 113 -2.24 -8.20 -8.81
C GLU A 113 -1.16 -9.28 -8.85
N ILE A 114 -0.51 -9.47 -10.00
CA ILE A 114 0.61 -10.43 -10.14
C ILE A 114 1.76 -10.06 -9.20
N PHE A 115 2.08 -8.78 -9.05
CA PHE A 115 3.10 -8.31 -8.12
C PHE A 115 2.72 -8.61 -6.66
N ILE A 116 1.48 -8.32 -6.25
CA ILE A 116 1.01 -8.57 -4.88
C ILE A 116 1.03 -10.06 -4.56
N SER A 117 0.51 -10.89 -5.46
CA SER A 117 0.48 -12.34 -5.27
C SER A 117 1.89 -12.90 -5.09
N LYS A 118 2.89 -12.39 -5.84
CA LYS A 118 4.30 -12.81 -5.71
C LYS A 118 4.99 -12.31 -4.44
N GLU A 119 4.79 -11.05 -4.06
CA GLU A 119 5.54 -10.45 -2.95
C GLU A 119 4.87 -10.68 -1.58
N TYR A 120 3.54 -10.80 -1.55
CA TYR A 120 2.75 -10.87 -0.32
C TYR A 120 1.94 -12.18 -0.20
N GLY A 121 1.83 -12.98 -1.27
CA GLY A 121 1.04 -14.22 -1.23
C GLY A 121 -0.47 -13.97 -1.14
N LEU A 122 -0.93 -12.79 -1.54
CA LEU A 122 -2.33 -12.37 -1.46
C LEU A 122 -2.93 -12.21 -2.85
N ASP A 123 -4.18 -12.63 -3.00
CA ASP A 123 -5.00 -12.35 -4.17
C ASP A 123 -5.97 -11.22 -3.84
N ILE A 124 -5.96 -10.15 -4.65
CA ILE A 124 -6.81 -8.99 -4.41
C ILE A 124 -8.24 -9.24 -4.89
N THR A 125 -9.23 -8.89 -4.07
CA THR A 125 -10.64 -9.12 -4.38
C THR A 125 -11.15 -8.20 -5.49
N LYS A 126 -12.30 -8.52 -6.08
CA LYS A 126 -12.91 -7.64 -7.10
C LYS A 126 -13.23 -6.26 -6.54
N GLN A 127 -13.60 -6.18 -5.26
CA GLN A 127 -13.87 -4.91 -4.59
C GLN A 127 -12.61 -4.04 -4.50
N GLU A 128 -11.45 -4.62 -4.20
CA GLU A 128 -10.16 -3.91 -4.23
C GLU A 128 -9.81 -3.46 -5.65
N LYS A 129 -10.05 -4.31 -6.65
CA LYS A 129 -9.82 -3.95 -8.05
C LYS A 129 -10.68 -2.76 -8.47
N ILE A 130 -11.98 -2.77 -8.13
CA ILE A 130 -12.89 -1.65 -8.42
C ILE A 130 -12.45 -0.38 -7.70
N TYR A 131 -12.10 -0.49 -6.41
CA TYR A 131 -11.58 0.63 -5.64
C TYR A 131 -10.39 1.30 -6.33
N LEU A 132 -9.38 0.50 -6.70
CA LEU A 132 -8.20 1.01 -7.39
C LEU A 132 -8.52 1.54 -8.80
N LEU A 133 -9.37 0.86 -9.57
CA LEU A 133 -9.78 1.31 -10.92
C LEU A 133 -10.34 2.74 -10.90
N VAL A 134 -11.25 3.04 -9.96
CA VAL A 134 -11.89 4.35 -9.86
C VAL A 134 -10.86 5.45 -9.59
N HIS A 135 -9.90 5.20 -8.70
CA HIS A 135 -8.87 6.19 -8.36
C HIS A 135 -7.79 6.30 -9.44
N LEU A 136 -7.44 5.19 -10.08
CA LEU A 136 -6.45 5.14 -11.15
C LEU A 136 -6.95 5.82 -12.42
N HIS A 137 -8.23 5.68 -12.76
CA HIS A 137 -8.79 6.24 -13.97
C HIS A 137 -8.52 7.74 -14.11
N ARG A 138 -8.67 8.50 -13.02
CA ARG A 138 -8.40 9.94 -13.02
C ARG A 138 -6.95 10.30 -13.34
N ILE A 139 -6.00 9.48 -12.87
CA ILE A 139 -4.57 9.66 -13.16
C ILE A 139 -4.29 9.39 -14.64
N VAL A 140 -4.86 8.30 -15.19
CA VAL A 140 -4.68 7.94 -16.60
C VAL A 140 -5.26 9.01 -17.51
N GLU A 141 -6.50 9.46 -17.25
CA GLU A 141 -7.14 10.53 -18.02
C GLU A 141 -6.33 11.85 -18.01
N GLU A 142 -5.76 12.22 -16.86
CA GLU A 142 -4.97 13.45 -16.74
C GLU A 142 -3.68 13.36 -17.56
N GLN A 143 -2.99 12.22 -17.49
CA GLN A 143 -1.78 11.97 -18.29
C GLN A 143 -2.05 11.97 -19.80
N GLU A 144 -3.20 11.45 -20.23
CA GLU A 144 -3.58 11.48 -21.65
C GLU A 144 -3.85 12.90 -22.14
N ARG A 145 -4.61 13.70 -21.37
CA ARG A 145 -4.85 15.10 -21.71
C ARG A 145 -3.57 15.95 -21.75
N GLU A 146 -2.61 15.70 -20.86
CA GLU A 146 -1.33 16.40 -20.87
C GLU A 146 -0.50 16.07 -22.13
N ARG A 147 -0.54 14.82 -22.59
CA ARG A 147 0.13 14.41 -23.82
C ARG A 147 -0.48 15.02 -25.07
N GLU A 148 -1.80 15.07 -25.17
CA GLU A 148 -2.50 15.68 -26.31
C GLU A 148 -2.18 17.16 -26.47
N LYS A 149 -1.93 17.88 -25.37
CA LYS A 149 -1.51 19.30 -25.39
C LYS A 149 -0.06 19.52 -25.83
N SER A 150 0.74 18.45 -25.86
CA SER A 150 2.17 18.50 -26.18
C SER A 150 2.47 18.15 -27.65
N ILE A 151 1.41 17.94 -28.46
CA ILE A 151 1.44 17.67 -29.91
C ILE A 151 0.98 18.94 -30.63
#